data_AF-A0A920DQQ7-F1
#
_entry.id   AF-A0A920DQQ7-F1
#
_cell.length_a   1.000
_cell.length_b   1.000
_cell.length_c   1.000
_cell.angle_alpha   90.00
_cell.angle_beta   90.00
_cell.angle_gamma   90.00
#
_symmetry.space_group_name_H-M   'P 1'
#
loop_
_entity.id
_entity.type
_entity.pdbx_description
1 polymer ?
#
loop_
_entity_poly.entity_id
_entity_poly.type
_entity_poly.pdbx_seq_one_letter_code
_entity_poly.pdbx_strand_id
1 'polypeptide(L)' 'MEPKLPQRIILDLKDKMLKAFDNIEITLKSGNRNREEALYALEVLGFPMKAVHKMVDKLLDETPDMEVEELVKKALKQM' A
#
# COMPACT_ATOMS: atom_id res chain seq x y z
N MET A 1 21.48 -27.81 -34.49
CA MET A 1 20.20 -27.09 -34.73
C MET A 1 19.35 -27.29 -33.49
N GLU A 2 19.12 -26.20 -32.75
CA GLU A 2 18.52 -26.17 -31.41
C GLU A 2 17.03 -26.55 -31.42
N PRO A 3 16.48 -27.13 -30.33
CA PRO A 3 15.05 -27.10 -30.09
C PRO A 3 14.70 -26.47 -28.72
N LYS A 4 13.53 -25.79 -28.68
CA LYS A 4 12.68 -25.44 -27.50
C LYS A 4 12.72 -23.97 -27.04
N LEU A 5 12.06 -23.10 -27.80
CA LEU A 5 11.70 -21.74 -27.37
C LEU A 5 10.32 -21.55 -26.68
N PRO A 6 9.31 -22.46 -26.69
CA PRO A 6 8.03 -22.16 -26.02
C PRO A 6 7.96 -22.43 -24.51
N GLN A 7 8.78 -23.35 -23.97
CA GLN A 7 8.64 -23.79 -22.57
C GLN A 7 9.26 -22.82 -21.56
N ARG A 8 10.30 -22.09 -21.97
CA ARG A 8 10.98 -21.09 -21.11
C ARG A 8 10.10 -19.88 -20.83
N ILE A 9 9.29 -19.48 -21.82
CA ILE A 9 8.35 -18.35 -21.72
C ILE A 9 7.25 -18.63 -20.68
N ILE A 10 6.74 -19.86 -20.63
CA ILE A 10 5.70 -20.25 -19.64
C ILE A 10 6.28 -20.24 -18.22
N LEU A 11 7.52 -20.68 -18.05
CA LEU A 11 8.19 -20.69 -16.75
C LEU A 11 8.45 -19.26 -16.24
N ASP A 12 8.93 -18.37 -17.11
CA ASP A 12 9.18 -16.96 -16.78
C ASP A 12 7.87 -16.20 -16.47
N LEU A 13 6.78 -16.52 -17.18
CA LEU A 13 5.47 -15.93 -16.90
C LEU A 13 4.94 -16.38 -15.53
N LYS A 14 5.08 -17.66 -15.20
CA LYS A 14 4.65 -18.19 -13.90
C LYS A 14 5.44 -17.54 -12.75
N ASP A 15 6.74 -17.38 -12.91
CA ASP A 15 7.62 -16.76 -11.90
C ASP A 15 7.35 -15.25 -11.71
N LYS A 16 7.01 -14.54 -12.79
CA LYS A 16 6.59 -13.13 -12.73
C LYS A 16 5.24 -12.96 -12.03
N MET A 17 4.29 -13.86 -12.27
CA MET A 17 2.97 -13.82 -11.62
C MET A 17 3.10 -14.03 -10.11
N LEU A 18 3.89 -15.02 -9.67
CA LEU A 18 4.16 -15.26 -8.25
C LEU A 18 4.73 -14.02 -7.54
N LYS A 19 5.74 -13.38 -8.13
CA LYS A 19 6.33 -12.14 -7.59
C LYS A 19 5.33 -10.99 -7.53
N ALA A 20 4.41 -10.89 -8.49
CA ALA A 20 3.36 -9.88 -8.48
C ALA A 20 2.38 -10.08 -7.31
N PHE A 21 1.99 -11.33 -7.01
CA PHE A 21 1.14 -11.65 -5.86
C PHE A 21 1.85 -11.37 -4.53
N ASP A 22 3.11 -11.76 -4.39
CA ASP A 22 3.90 -11.47 -3.18
C ASP A 22 4.02 -9.96 -2.95
N ASN A 23 4.28 -9.19 -4.01
CA ASN A 23 4.35 -7.73 -3.93
C ASN A 23 3.01 -7.11 -3.50
N ILE A 24 1.88 -7.61 -4.02
CA ILE A 24 0.55 -7.13 -3.60
C ILE A 24 0.30 -7.42 -2.12
N GLU A 25 0.65 -8.63 -1.64
CA GLU A 25 0.47 -8.97 -0.23
C GLU A 25 1.37 -8.12 0.70
N ILE A 26 2.61 -7.85 0.29
CA ILE A 26 3.54 -6.97 1.00
C ILE A 26 2.99 -5.53 1.04
N THR A 27 2.54 -5.00 -0.09
CA THR A 27 1.90 -3.67 -0.21
C THR A 27 0.66 -3.56 0.68
N LEU A 28 -0.22 -4.57 0.69
CA LEU A 28 -1.40 -4.56 1.55
C LEU A 28 -1.03 -4.57 3.04
N LYS A 29 0.00 -5.33 3.43
CA LYS A 29 0.51 -5.36 4.81
C LYS A 29 1.14 -4.03 5.22
N SER A 30 1.97 -3.43 4.37
CA SER A 30 2.58 -2.11 4.64
C SER A 30 1.53 -1.00 4.69
N GLY A 31 0.57 -0.98 3.76
CA GLY A 31 -0.52 -0.02 3.74
C GLY A 31 -1.38 -0.08 5.01
N ASN A 32 -1.72 -1.27 5.48
CA ASN A 32 -2.45 -1.46 6.74
C ASN A 32 -1.68 -0.95 7.96
N ARG A 33 -0.37 -1.22 8.03
CA ARG A 33 0.49 -0.72 9.10
C ARG A 33 0.62 0.81 9.05
N ASN A 34 0.86 1.37 7.86
CA ASN A 34 1.02 2.80 7.69
C ASN A 34 -0.26 3.56 8.07
N ARG A 35 -1.41 2.98 7.71
CA ARG A 35 -2.73 3.46 8.12
C ARG A 35 -2.87 3.53 9.64
N GLU A 36 -2.61 2.43 10.34
CA GLU A 36 -2.75 2.37 11.81
C GLU A 36 -1.83 3.37 12.52
N GLU A 37 -0.57 3.46 12.10
CA GLU A 37 0.40 4.41 12.68
C GLU A 37 -0.03 5.87 12.45
N ALA A 38 -0.55 6.21 11.26
CA ALA A 38 -1.04 7.56 10.99
C ALA A 38 -2.29 7.91 11.80
N LEU A 39 -3.24 6.98 11.95
CA LEU A 39 -4.42 7.17 12.79
C LEU A 39 -4.02 7.45 14.26
N TYR A 40 -3.10 6.64 14.80
CA TYR A 40 -2.58 6.82 16.15
C TYR A 40 -1.85 8.15 16.33
N ALA A 41 -1.01 8.55 15.37
CA ALA A 41 -0.32 9.83 15.41
C ALA A 41 -1.31 11.01 15.46
N LEU A 42 -2.36 10.96 14.62
CA LEU A 42 -3.40 11.99 14.59
C LEU A 42 -4.28 11.97 15.86
N GLU A 43 -4.50 10.80 16.47
CA GLU A 43 -5.15 10.68 17.78
C GLU A 43 -4.36 11.37 18.88
N VAL A 44 -3.06 11.09 18.95
CA VAL A 44 -2.14 11.68 19.94
C VAL A 44 -2.09 13.21 19.82
N LEU A 45 -2.25 13.74 18.59
CA LEU A 45 -2.37 15.17 18.35
C LEU A 45 -3.75 15.76 18.71
N GLY A 46 -4.71 14.92 19.11
CA GLY A 46 -6.03 15.34 19.60
C GLY A 46 -7.09 15.50 18.50
N PHE A 47 -6.89 14.94 17.31
CA PHE A 47 -7.87 15.04 16.24
C PHE A 47 -9.04 14.05 16.40
N PRO A 48 -10.26 14.45 15.98
CA PRO A 48 -11.42 13.58 16.11
C PRO A 48 -11.32 12.36 15.19
N MET A 49 -11.32 11.17 15.80
CA MET A 49 -11.18 9.88 15.11
C MET A 49 -12.09 9.73 13.88
N LYS A 50 -13.36 10.11 13.98
CA LYS A 50 -14.29 10.00 12.83
C LYS A 50 -13.83 10.77 11.60
N ALA A 51 -13.26 11.97 11.78
CA ALA A 51 -12.77 12.78 10.67
C ALA A 51 -11.43 12.22 10.14
N VAL A 52 -10.55 11.84 11.06
CA VAL A 52 -9.23 11.25 10.78
C VAL A 52 -9.35 9.97 9.96
N HIS A 53 -10.20 9.01 10.38
CA HIS A 53 -10.44 7.76 9.65
C HIS A 53 -10.91 8.02 8.21
N LYS A 54 -11.92 8.88 8.04
CA LYS A 54 -12.44 9.22 6.72
C LYS A 54 -11.38 9.87 5.82
N MET A 55 -10.53 10.72 6.39
CA MET A 55 -9.46 11.39 5.66
C MET A 55 -8.36 10.41 5.25
N VAL A 56 -7.91 9.57 6.18
CA VAL A 56 -6.86 8.57 5.93
C VAL A 56 -7.31 7.54 4.90
N ASP A 57 -8.55 7.05 5.00
CA ASP A 57 -9.11 6.11 4.02
C ASP A 57 -9.15 6.74 2.62
N LYS A 58 -9.59 8.00 2.51
CA LYS A 58 -9.59 8.73 1.23
C LYS A 58 -8.19 8.88 0.64
N LEU A 59 -7.18 9.18 1.46
CA LEU A 59 -5.80 9.34 1.00
C LEU A 59 -5.18 8.01 0.53
N LEU A 60 -5.54 6.89 1.18
CA LEU A 60 -5.09 5.56 0.79
C LEU A 60 -5.84 5.01 -0.43
N ASP A 61 -7.08 5.41 -0.65
CA ASP A 61 -7.80 5.14 -1.90
C ASP A 61 -7.11 5.81 -3.10
N GLU A 62 -6.56 7.02 -2.91
CA GLU A 62 -5.80 7.73 -3.93
C GLU A 62 -4.37 7.18 -4.10
N THR A 63 -3.72 6.77 -3.01
CA THR A 63 -2.35 6.24 -3.02
C THR A 63 -2.18 5.18 -1.91
N PRO A 64 -2.36 3.89 -2.23
CA PRO A 64 -2.37 2.81 -1.23
C PRO A 64 -1.04 2.59 -0.49
N ASP A 65 0.07 2.91 -1.14
CA ASP A 65 1.44 2.73 -0.63
C ASP A 65 2.01 4.02 0.01
N MET A 66 1.15 4.90 0.54
CA MET A 66 1.62 6.14 1.15
C MET A 66 2.39 5.87 2.44
N GLU A 67 3.57 6.49 2.58
CA GLU A 67 4.37 6.45 3.80
C GLU A 67 3.65 7.18 4.95
N VAL A 68 3.84 6.71 6.19
CA VAL A 68 3.18 7.25 7.40
C VAL A 68 3.35 8.77 7.51
N GLU A 69 4.57 9.26 7.31
CA GLU A 69 4.88 10.68 7.42
C GLU A 69 4.12 11.52 6.38
N GLU A 70 4.03 11.02 5.14
CA GLU A 70 3.29 11.70 4.08
C GLU A 70 1.79 11.66 4.34
N LEU A 71 1.28 10.52 4.83
CA LEU A 71 -0.12 10.33 5.17
C LEU A 71 -0.57 11.28 6.27
N VAL A 72 0.21 11.42 7.35
CA VAL A 72 -0.02 12.39 8.41
C VAL A 72 0.05 13.82 7.89
N LYS A 73 1.08 14.16 7.09
CA LYS A 73 1.22 15.51 6.50
C LYS A 73 0.04 15.89 5.61
N LYS A 74 -0.43 14.97 4.76
CA LYS A 74 -1.57 15.21 3.87
C LYS A 74 -2.88 15.28 4.65
N ALA A 75 -3.07 14.41 5.64
CA ALA A 75 -4.25 14.45 6.51
C ALA A 75 -4.36 15.80 7.23
N LEU A 76 -3.26 16.29 7.83
CA LEU A 76 -3.22 17.59 8.50
C LEU A 76 -3.50 18.79 7.57
N LYS A 77 -3.14 18.69 6.28
CA LYS A 77 -3.44 19.74 5.30
C LYS A 77 -4.90 19.76 4.84
N GLN A 78 -5.61 18.64 4.94
CA GLN A 78 -6.99 18.50 4.46
C GLN A 78 -8.03 18.53 5.60
N MET A 79 -7.59 18.53 6.86
CA MET A 79 -8.45 18.68 8.04
C MET A 79 -8.75 20.14 8.40
#